data_AF-A0A8I3ACE5-F1
#
_entry.id   AF-A0A8I3ACE5-F1
#
_cell.length_a   1.000
_cell.length_b   1.000
_cell.length_c   1.000
_cell.angle_alpha   90.00
_cell.angle_beta   90.00
_cell.angle_gamma   90.00
#
_symmetry.space_group_name_H-M   'P 1'
#
loop_
_entity.id
_entity.type
_entity.pdbx_description
1 polymer ?
#
loop_
_entity_poly.entity_id
_entity_poly.type
_entity_poly.pdbx_seq_one_letter_code
_entity_poly.pdbx_strand_id
1 'polypeptide(L)'
;MPYDHGSIRSIYHVREYNIRRLSLLSKPDIFLSHDWPRSIEQYGDTQGLLRKKPFFRQDVNSGNLGSPPLMGLLQTLRPDWWFAAHLHVRFEAVIIHGDGEQGPGSRNPPAVPVNPDEIVISDEDIEGDLVTEAVSLNEVRPITTQNPDEIILGGEEEFVEAPGSVIPRSETKFIALDKCLPHRAFLEIVDVEVPHSSGIPTEQTTPLLTYDPEWLAITRAFHQYFTTTPQQATYPDELTARAQVSAELEWVKENIVREVPNDSSKSPLCVDNCQIFVRTAPGPGSEGSAKLQQPPWYTNPQTVAFCSMVGIENSINPSSST
;
A
#
# COMPACT_ATOMS: atom_id res chain seq x y z
N MET A 1 22.87 -13.78 -5.50
CA MET A 1 22.70 -14.79 -6.57
C MET A 1 22.49 -14.05 -7.89
N PRO A 2 23.22 -14.39 -8.98
CA PRO A 2 22.90 -13.80 -10.28
C PRO A 2 21.46 -14.18 -10.66
N TYR A 3 20.70 -13.24 -11.21
CA TYR A 3 19.35 -13.49 -11.66
C TYR A 3 19.36 -14.38 -12.92
N ASP A 4 18.54 -15.43 -12.89
CA ASP A 4 18.23 -16.20 -14.08
C ASP A 4 17.10 -15.55 -14.90
N HIS A 5 16.76 -16.14 -16.04
CA HIS A 5 15.68 -15.64 -16.91
C HIS A 5 14.31 -15.57 -16.22
N GLY A 6 14.03 -16.47 -15.29
CA GLY A 6 12.79 -16.46 -14.52
C GLY A 6 12.77 -15.31 -13.51
N SER A 7 13.85 -15.15 -12.78
CA SER A 7 14.06 -14.11 -11.77
C SER A 7 13.95 -12.72 -12.38
N ILE A 8 14.51 -12.49 -13.57
CA ILE A 8 14.42 -11.19 -14.27
C ILE A 8 12.96 -10.78 -14.52
N ARG A 9 12.05 -11.73 -14.75
CA ARG A 9 10.62 -11.48 -15.00
C ARG A 9 9.77 -11.33 -13.74
N SER A 10 10.30 -11.70 -12.57
CA SER A 10 9.52 -11.77 -11.33
C SER A 10 10.09 -10.92 -10.19
N ILE A 11 11.35 -10.47 -10.29
CA ILE A 11 12.05 -9.78 -9.20
C ILE A 11 11.37 -8.50 -8.73
N TYR A 12 10.64 -7.83 -9.62
CA TYR A 12 9.94 -6.58 -9.36
C TYR A 12 8.50 -6.77 -8.85
N HIS A 13 7.98 -8.00 -8.79
CA HIS A 13 6.64 -8.24 -8.25
C HIS A 13 6.63 -8.11 -6.71
N VAL A 14 5.61 -7.43 -6.20
CA VAL A 14 5.38 -7.31 -4.76
C VAL A 14 5.06 -8.69 -4.18
N ARG A 15 5.77 -9.05 -3.10
CA ARG A 15 5.62 -10.34 -2.41
C ARG A 15 4.70 -10.20 -1.21
N GLU A 16 3.90 -11.24 -0.95
CA GLU A 16 3.07 -11.34 0.26
C GLU A 16 3.89 -11.14 1.54
N TYR A 17 5.13 -11.65 1.57
CA TYR A 17 6.10 -11.42 2.64
C TYR A 17 6.24 -9.94 3.03
N ASN A 18 6.32 -9.05 2.04
CA ASN A 18 6.47 -7.61 2.27
C ASN A 18 5.15 -6.98 2.72
N ILE A 19 4.03 -7.42 2.16
CA ILE A 19 2.69 -6.93 2.54
C ILE A 19 2.39 -7.26 4.00
N ARG A 20 2.64 -8.49 4.44
CA ARG A 20 2.40 -8.90 5.83
C ARG A 20 3.29 -8.17 6.83
N ARG A 21 4.54 -7.89 6.46
CA ARG A 21 5.43 -7.09 7.31
C ARG A 21 4.93 -5.66 7.42
N LEU A 22 4.56 -5.04 6.31
CA LEU A 22 4.04 -3.67 6.29
C LEU A 22 2.73 -3.55 7.07
N SER A 23 1.82 -4.53 7.02
CA SER A 23 0.54 -4.48 7.76
C SER A 23 0.70 -4.52 9.29
N LEU A 24 1.88 -4.86 9.79
CA LEU A 24 2.18 -4.90 11.23
C LEU A 24 2.74 -3.58 11.75
N LEU A 25 3.07 -2.64 10.87
CA LEU A 25 3.53 -1.31 11.25
C LEU A 25 2.39 -0.51 11.89
N SER A 26 2.74 0.37 12.82
CA SER A 26 1.88 1.46 13.24
C SER A 26 1.63 2.45 12.10
N LYS A 27 0.65 3.34 12.27
CA LYS A 27 0.25 4.32 11.24
C LYS A 27 1.48 5.18 10.83
N PRO A 28 1.97 5.10 9.58
CA PRO A 28 2.98 6.03 9.08
C PRO A 28 2.32 7.31 8.54
N ASP A 29 3.02 8.44 8.56
CA ASP A 29 2.49 9.68 7.98
C ASP A 29 2.47 9.64 6.44
N ILE A 30 3.50 9.02 5.85
CA ILE A 30 3.70 8.93 4.40
C ILE A 30 3.91 7.48 4.00
N PHE A 31 3.16 7.04 2.99
CA PHE A 31 3.35 5.75 2.34
C PHE A 31 3.68 5.93 0.85
N LEU A 32 4.65 5.19 0.33
CA LEU A 32 5.06 5.21 -1.06
C LEU A 32 4.86 3.84 -1.71
N SER A 33 4.20 3.80 -2.86
CA SER A 33 4.11 2.61 -3.71
C SER A 33 4.40 2.95 -5.17
N HIS A 34 4.76 1.95 -5.99
CA HIS A 34 4.79 2.16 -7.44
C HIS A 34 3.39 2.07 -8.02
N ASP A 35 2.72 0.96 -7.76
CA ASP A 35 1.36 0.70 -8.25
C ASP A 35 0.32 1.42 -7.38
N TRP A 36 -0.88 1.59 -7.94
CA TRP A 36 -2.01 2.19 -7.23
C TRP A 36 -2.68 1.15 -6.34
N PRO A 37 -3.24 1.51 -5.17
CA PRO A 37 -4.22 0.70 -4.48
C PRO A 37 -5.40 0.37 -5.41
N ARG A 38 -5.89 -0.87 -5.34
CA ARG A 38 -7.00 -1.31 -6.18
C ARG A 38 -8.23 -0.41 -6.01
N SER A 39 -8.84 0.01 -7.12
CA SER A 39 -10.06 0.81 -7.13
C SER A 39 -9.93 2.20 -6.47
N ILE A 40 -8.70 2.70 -6.30
CA ILE A 40 -8.46 4.04 -5.74
C ILE A 40 -9.07 5.16 -6.60
N GLU A 41 -9.29 4.91 -7.89
CA GLU A 41 -9.90 5.87 -8.79
C GLU A 41 -11.31 6.26 -8.34
N GLN A 42 -12.04 5.36 -7.68
CA GLN A 42 -13.39 5.59 -7.19
C GLN A 42 -13.48 6.67 -6.10
N TYR A 43 -12.34 7.02 -5.50
CA TYR A 43 -12.21 8.03 -4.44
C TYR A 43 -11.78 9.42 -4.99
N GLY A 44 -11.71 9.58 -6.32
CA GLY A 44 -11.33 10.82 -7.01
C GLY A 44 -12.19 11.10 -8.24
N ASP A 45 -11.64 11.82 -9.22
CA ASP A 45 -12.33 12.13 -10.49
C ASP A 45 -12.15 11.00 -11.52
N THR A 46 -12.89 9.89 -11.36
CA THR A 46 -12.87 8.75 -12.29
C THR A 46 -13.19 9.16 -13.72
N GLN A 47 -14.14 10.08 -13.91
CA GLN A 47 -14.55 10.51 -15.25
C GLN A 47 -13.43 11.30 -15.94
N GLY A 48 -12.76 12.20 -15.21
CA GLY A 48 -11.57 12.89 -15.69
C GLY A 48 -10.42 11.93 -16.00
N LEU A 49 -10.22 10.90 -15.19
CA LEU A 49 -9.26 9.83 -15.46
C LEU A 49 -9.58 9.10 -16.77
N LEU A 50 -10.83 8.64 -16.94
CA LEU A 50 -11.27 7.92 -18.14
C LEU A 50 -11.27 8.80 -19.39
N ARG A 51 -11.47 10.11 -19.27
CA ARG A 51 -11.30 11.05 -20.39
C ARG A 51 -9.85 11.15 -20.84
N LYS A 52 -8.89 11.15 -19.91
CA LYS A 52 -7.45 11.16 -20.21
C LYS A 52 -6.95 9.79 -20.68
N LYS A 53 -7.51 8.71 -20.14
CA LYS A 53 -7.07 7.33 -20.33
C LYS A 53 -8.28 6.39 -20.54
N PRO A 54 -8.92 6.42 -21.73
CA PRO A 54 -10.15 5.65 -21.98
C PRO A 54 -9.98 4.14 -21.85
N PHE A 55 -8.76 3.63 -22.08
CA PHE A 55 -8.44 2.21 -22.00
C PHE A 55 -8.56 1.62 -20.59
N PHE A 56 -8.57 2.45 -19.54
CA PHE A 56 -8.84 1.97 -18.18
C PHE A 56 -10.31 1.62 -17.95
N ARG A 57 -11.24 1.96 -18.86
CA ARG A 57 -12.68 1.77 -18.63
C ARG A 57 -13.06 0.33 -18.26
N GLN A 58 -12.47 -0.66 -18.93
CA GLN A 58 -12.74 -2.07 -18.61
C GLN A 58 -12.22 -2.45 -17.21
N ASP A 59 -11.00 -2.06 -16.88
CA ASP A 59 -10.38 -2.36 -15.58
C ASP A 59 -11.10 -1.64 -14.44
N VAL A 60 -11.53 -0.40 -14.65
CA VAL A 60 -12.32 0.38 -13.68
C VAL A 60 -13.68 -0.28 -13.45
N ASN A 61 -14.40 -0.62 -14.52
CA ASN A 61 -15.73 -1.23 -14.41
C ASN A 61 -15.71 -2.63 -13.77
N SER A 62 -14.63 -3.38 -14.01
CA SER A 62 -14.41 -4.70 -13.39
C SER A 62 -13.73 -4.62 -12.02
N GLY A 63 -13.40 -3.41 -11.55
CA GLY A 63 -12.68 -3.16 -10.32
C GLY A 63 -11.28 -3.79 -10.29
N ASN A 64 -10.62 -3.99 -11.43
CA ASN A 64 -9.29 -4.62 -11.52
C ASN A 64 -8.13 -3.61 -11.67
N LEU A 65 -8.43 -2.31 -11.72
CA LEU A 65 -7.39 -1.29 -11.79
C LEU A 65 -6.64 -1.18 -10.45
N GLY A 66 -5.33 -1.45 -10.46
CA GLY A 66 -4.46 -1.35 -9.30
C GLY A 66 -4.25 -2.66 -8.54
N SER A 67 -3.64 -2.57 -7.36
CA SER A 67 -3.13 -3.69 -6.57
C SER A 67 -4.03 -3.98 -5.36
N PRO A 68 -4.69 -5.16 -5.29
CA PRO A 68 -5.50 -5.55 -4.13
C PRO A 68 -4.75 -5.48 -2.78
N PRO A 69 -3.51 -6.02 -2.63
CA PRO A 69 -2.83 -5.98 -1.33
C PRO A 69 -2.47 -4.56 -0.88
N LEU A 70 -2.27 -3.62 -1.81
CA LEU A 70 -2.02 -2.21 -1.46
C LEU A 70 -3.28 -1.52 -0.93
N MET A 71 -4.47 -1.89 -1.41
CA MET A 71 -5.73 -1.40 -0.83
C MET A 71 -5.91 -1.92 0.61
N GLY A 72 -5.59 -3.19 0.85
CA GLY A 72 -5.55 -3.74 2.21
C GLY A 72 -4.61 -2.94 3.13
N LEU A 73 -3.39 -2.67 2.68
CA LEU A 73 -2.45 -1.84 3.43
C LEU A 73 -2.95 -0.41 3.66
N LEU A 74 -3.60 0.21 2.67
CA LEU A 74 -4.17 1.54 2.80
C LEU A 74 -5.25 1.59 3.90
N GLN A 75 -6.11 0.58 3.97
CA GLN A 75 -7.16 0.45 4.98
C GLN A 75 -6.62 0.12 6.38
N THR A 76 -5.54 -0.68 6.46
CA THR A 76 -4.90 -1.05 7.72
C THR A 76 -4.05 0.08 8.29
N LEU A 77 -3.15 0.66 7.50
CA LEU A 77 -2.15 1.63 7.96
C LEU A 77 -2.68 3.05 8.03
N ARG A 78 -3.66 3.40 7.17
CA ARG A 78 -4.33 4.71 7.15
C ARG A 78 -3.36 5.89 7.21
N PRO A 79 -2.35 5.96 6.33
CA PRO A 79 -1.39 7.04 6.36
C PRO A 79 -2.03 8.38 6.01
N ASP A 80 -1.44 9.50 6.40
CA ASP A 80 -1.96 10.81 6.02
C ASP A 80 -1.77 11.06 4.52
N TRP A 81 -0.66 10.56 3.97
CA TRP A 81 -0.33 10.64 2.54
C TRP A 81 -0.01 9.28 1.94
N TRP A 82 -0.55 9.03 0.75
CA TRP A 82 -0.18 7.90 -0.10
C TRP A 82 0.27 8.41 -1.47
N PHE A 83 1.51 8.16 -1.84
CA PHE A 83 2.03 8.51 -3.16
C PHE A 83 2.23 7.28 -4.04
N ALA A 84 1.79 7.38 -5.30
CA ALA A 84 1.92 6.32 -6.28
C ALA A 84 2.39 6.82 -7.67
N ALA A 85 2.72 5.88 -8.55
CA ALA A 85 3.15 6.15 -9.92
C ALA A 85 2.53 5.13 -10.90
N HIS A 86 3.35 4.52 -11.77
CA HIS A 86 3.00 3.45 -12.71
C HIS A 86 2.08 3.81 -13.89
N LEU A 87 0.90 4.38 -13.65
CA LEU A 87 -0.13 4.58 -14.68
C LEU A 87 0.10 5.78 -15.62
N HIS A 88 1.18 6.55 -15.37
CA HIS A 88 1.59 7.72 -16.15
C HIS A 88 0.43 8.69 -16.40
N VAL A 89 -0.20 9.11 -15.30
CA VAL A 89 -1.28 10.09 -15.25
C VAL A 89 -1.32 10.71 -13.85
N ARG A 90 -1.39 12.05 -13.77
CA ARG A 90 -1.67 12.69 -12.48
C ARG A 90 -3.08 12.39 -12.04
N PHE A 91 -3.24 11.93 -10.80
CA PHE A 91 -4.53 11.66 -10.19
C PHE A 91 -4.49 11.93 -8.69
N GLU A 92 -5.60 12.42 -8.17
CA GLU A 92 -5.77 12.77 -6.76
C GLU A 92 -7.05 12.12 -6.24
N ALA A 93 -6.98 11.57 -5.04
CA ALA A 93 -8.11 10.98 -4.35
C ALA A 93 -8.02 11.21 -2.85
N VAL A 94 -9.16 11.15 -2.16
CA VAL A 94 -9.24 11.27 -0.70
C VAL A 94 -10.07 10.13 -0.15
N ILE A 95 -9.49 9.38 0.78
CA ILE A 95 -10.11 8.25 1.45
C ILE A 95 -10.39 8.66 2.88
N ILE A 96 -11.62 8.46 3.35
CA ILE A 96 -12.04 8.76 4.71
C ILE A 96 -12.20 7.44 5.45
N HIS A 97 -11.48 7.28 6.56
CA HIS A 97 -11.51 6.13 7.45
C HIS A 97 -12.46 6.39 8.63
N GLY A 98 -13.35 5.44 8.96
CA GLY A 98 -14.32 5.52 10.07
C GLY A 98 -15.64 4.78 9.76
N ASP A 99 -16.55 4.66 10.74
CA ASP A 99 -17.80 3.83 10.74
C ASP A 99 -18.88 4.16 9.69
N GLY A 100 -18.49 4.80 8.59
CA GLY A 100 -19.30 4.94 7.40
C GLY A 100 -18.41 4.84 6.19
N GLU A 101 -17.69 3.72 6.05
CA GLU A 101 -16.85 3.41 4.89
C GLU A 101 -17.59 3.86 3.63
N GLN A 102 -17.06 4.89 2.96
CA GLN A 102 -17.58 5.30 1.68
C GLN A 102 -17.27 4.17 0.70
N GLY A 103 -18.22 3.26 0.54
CA GLY A 103 -18.24 2.39 -0.61
C GLY A 103 -18.15 3.24 -1.89
N PRO A 104 -17.57 2.70 -2.97
CA PRO A 104 -17.45 3.39 -4.24
C PRO A 104 -18.86 3.80 -4.73
N GLY A 105 -19.23 5.07 -4.52
CA GLY A 105 -20.57 5.58 -4.85
C GLY A 105 -21.11 6.72 -3.97
N SER A 106 -20.56 6.99 -2.78
CA SER A 106 -21.09 8.05 -1.90
C SER A 106 -20.47 9.43 -2.15
N ARG A 107 -20.57 9.93 -3.39
CA ARG A 107 -20.47 11.37 -3.67
C ARG A 107 -21.64 11.75 -4.59
N ASN A 108 -22.58 12.51 -4.04
CA ASN A 108 -23.47 13.31 -4.87
C ASN A 108 -22.60 14.26 -5.71
N PRO A 109 -22.75 14.30 -7.05
CA PRO A 109 -22.04 15.26 -7.86
C PRO A 109 -22.44 16.70 -7.45
N PRO A 110 -21.53 17.69 -7.55
CA PRO A 110 -21.93 19.08 -7.42
C PRO A 110 -23.00 19.38 -8.47
N ALA A 111 -24.09 20.02 -8.05
CA ALA A 111 -25.22 20.38 -8.90
C ALA A 111 -24.72 21.12 -10.16
N VAL A 112 -24.80 20.45 -11.30
CA VAL A 112 -24.59 21.08 -12.60
C VAL A 112 -25.85 21.89 -12.88
N PRO A 113 -25.78 23.21 -13.14
CA PRO A 113 -26.94 23.96 -13.59
C PRO A 113 -27.39 23.36 -14.92
N VAL A 114 -28.61 22.81 -14.92
CA VAL A 114 -29.27 22.30 -16.13
C VAL A 114 -29.42 23.47 -17.09
N ASN A 115 -28.70 23.43 -18.21
CA ASN A 115 -28.78 24.42 -19.27
C ASN A 115 -30.01 24.09 -20.15
N PRO A 116 -31.02 24.96 -20.26
CA PRO A 116 -32.30 24.63 -20.89
C PRO A 116 -32.28 24.49 -22.42
N ASP A 117 -31.11 24.58 -23.07
CA ASP A 117 -30.96 24.56 -24.54
C ASP A 117 -30.29 23.28 -25.10
N GLU A 118 -30.26 22.18 -24.34
CA GLU A 118 -29.77 20.90 -24.89
C GLU A 118 -30.84 20.24 -25.77
N ILE A 119 -30.65 20.35 -27.09
CA ILE A 119 -31.47 19.67 -28.10
C ILE A 119 -31.06 18.19 -28.15
N VAL A 120 -31.95 17.32 -27.70
CA VAL A 120 -31.82 15.86 -27.85
C VAL A 120 -32.07 15.52 -29.32
N ILE A 121 -31.01 15.19 -30.06
CA ILE A 121 -31.13 14.57 -31.38
C ILE A 121 -31.31 13.07 -31.13
N SER A 122 -32.56 12.61 -31.23
CA SER A 122 -32.90 11.19 -31.29
C SER A 122 -32.63 10.68 -32.71
N ASP A 123 -31.61 9.86 -32.86
CA ASP A 123 -31.36 9.11 -34.10
C ASP A 123 -32.33 7.91 -34.17
N GLU A 124 -33.54 8.17 -34.65
CA GLU A 124 -34.41 7.14 -35.24
C GLU A 124 -34.62 7.49 -36.71
N ASP A 125 -34.05 6.69 -37.61
CA ASP A 125 -34.69 6.17 -38.83
C ASP A 125 -33.64 5.43 -39.70
N ILE A 126 -33.81 4.11 -39.86
CA ILE A 126 -34.02 3.38 -41.13
C ILE A 126 -33.80 1.86 -40.95
N GLU A 127 -34.94 1.16 -41.01
CA GLU A 127 -35.26 -0.16 -41.60
C GLU A 127 -34.79 -1.50 -40.99
N GLY A 128 -35.78 -2.39 -40.78
CA GLY A 128 -35.58 -3.85 -40.85
C GLY A 128 -36.51 -4.75 -40.04
N ASP A 129 -37.82 -4.68 -40.31
CA ASP A 129 -38.91 -5.68 -40.15
C ASP A 129 -38.69 -6.98 -39.31
N LEU A 130 -39.56 -7.24 -38.32
CA LEU A 130 -40.46 -8.42 -38.26
C LEU A 130 -41.32 -8.46 -36.97
N VAL A 131 -42.62 -8.54 -37.23
CA VAL A 131 -43.81 -8.69 -36.37
C VAL A 131 -43.80 -9.84 -35.33
N THR A 132 -44.41 -9.62 -34.14
CA THR A 132 -45.72 -10.18 -33.72
C THR A 132 -46.00 -9.99 -32.20
N GLU A 133 -47.19 -9.44 -31.91
CA GLU A 133 -48.18 -9.75 -30.84
C GLU A 133 -47.73 -10.10 -29.38
N ALA A 134 -48.42 -9.75 -28.29
CA ALA A 134 -49.58 -8.93 -27.98
C ALA A 134 -49.79 -8.92 -26.43
N VAL A 135 -50.66 -8.02 -25.95
CA VAL A 135 -51.49 -8.05 -24.72
C VAL A 135 -50.88 -7.69 -23.33
N SER A 136 -50.92 -6.40 -23.00
CA SER A 136 -51.82 -5.71 -22.02
C SER A 136 -52.25 -6.35 -20.66
N LEU A 137 -51.99 -5.59 -19.57
CA LEU A 137 -52.88 -5.13 -18.46
C LEU A 137 -52.51 -5.45 -16.99
N ASN A 138 -52.25 -4.34 -16.28
CA ASN A 138 -52.78 -3.87 -14.98
C ASN A 138 -52.47 -4.54 -13.62
N GLU A 139 -51.90 -3.68 -12.77
CA GLU A 139 -52.06 -3.44 -11.32
C GLU A 139 -53.12 -4.26 -10.51
N VAL A 140 -52.75 -4.66 -9.28
CA VAL A 140 -53.29 -4.15 -7.98
C VAL A 140 -52.63 -4.92 -6.78
N ARG A 141 -52.58 -4.22 -5.63
CA ARG A 141 -51.82 -4.44 -4.37
C ARG A 141 -52.37 -5.53 -3.40
N PRO A 142 -52.01 -5.53 -2.09
CA PRO A 142 -51.18 -6.53 -1.40
C PRO A 142 -52.00 -7.49 -0.51
N ILE A 143 -51.48 -8.69 -0.24
CA ILE A 143 -52.10 -9.59 0.75
C ILE A 143 -51.04 -10.10 1.72
N THR A 144 -51.23 -9.67 2.96
CA THR A 144 -50.69 -10.24 4.20
C THR A 144 -51.16 -11.68 4.36
N THR A 145 -50.23 -12.62 4.53
CA THR A 145 -50.53 -13.93 5.14
C THR A 145 -49.38 -14.34 6.05
N GLN A 146 -49.72 -14.44 7.34
CA GLN A 146 -48.96 -15.10 8.39
C GLN A 146 -48.75 -16.58 8.02
N ASN A 147 -47.52 -17.09 8.12
CA ASN A 147 -47.23 -18.52 8.08
C ASN A 147 -47.09 -19.05 9.51
N PRO A 148 -47.85 -20.09 9.90
CA PRO A 148 -47.85 -20.65 11.25
C PRO A 148 -46.93 -21.87 11.35
N ASP A 149 -45.62 -21.68 11.18
CA ASP A 149 -44.62 -22.68 11.57
C ASP A 149 -43.49 -21.99 12.34
N GLU A 150 -43.75 -21.80 13.64
CA GLU A 150 -42.73 -21.53 14.66
C GLU A 150 -41.78 -22.72 14.79
N ILE A 151 -40.48 -22.44 14.89
CA ILE A 151 -39.57 -23.21 15.75
C ILE A 151 -38.96 -22.22 16.73
N ILE A 152 -39.39 -22.32 17.99
CA ILE A 152 -38.81 -21.61 19.13
C ILE A 152 -37.58 -22.39 19.61
N LEU A 153 -36.41 -21.78 19.47
CA LEU A 153 -35.18 -22.08 20.21
C LEU A 153 -34.76 -20.71 20.78
N GLY A 154 -34.95 -20.40 22.06
CA GLY A 154 -34.33 -21.06 23.20
C GLY A 154 -33.17 -20.15 23.61
N GLY A 155 -33.38 -19.36 24.67
CA GLY A 155 -32.60 -18.14 24.96
C GLY A 155 -31.09 -18.32 25.00
N GLU A 156 -30.40 -17.41 24.32
CA GLU A 156 -28.99 -17.10 24.52
C GLU A 156 -28.88 -15.61 24.90
N GLU A 157 -27.98 -15.36 25.83
CA GLU A 157 -27.92 -14.22 26.72
C GLU A 157 -27.65 -12.90 25.99
N GLU A 158 -28.38 -11.86 26.39
CA GLU A 158 -28.12 -10.47 26.00
C GLU A 158 -26.77 -10.03 26.60
N PHE A 159 -25.69 -10.29 25.88
CA PHE A 159 -24.40 -9.63 26.12
C PHE A 159 -24.55 -8.17 25.70
N VAL A 160 -24.80 -7.30 26.69
CA VAL A 160 -24.64 -5.86 26.58
C VAL A 160 -23.20 -5.56 26.16
N GLU A 161 -23.01 -5.30 24.88
CA GLU A 161 -21.74 -4.85 24.32
C GLU A 161 -21.40 -3.47 24.89
N ALA A 162 -20.24 -3.36 25.55
CA ALA A 162 -19.71 -2.11 26.09
C ALA A 162 -19.54 -1.07 24.95
N PRO A 163 -19.65 0.24 25.23
CA PRO A 163 -19.69 1.26 24.19
C PRO A 163 -18.43 1.19 23.32
N GLY A 164 -18.66 1.01 22.02
CA GLY A 164 -17.63 0.89 21.00
C GLY A 164 -16.59 2.00 21.12
N SER A 165 -15.33 1.60 21.08
CA SER A 165 -14.20 2.50 20.92
C SER A 165 -14.42 3.27 19.61
N VAL A 166 -14.80 4.55 19.72
CA VAL A 166 -14.98 5.44 18.56
C VAL A 166 -13.62 5.56 17.88
N ILE A 167 -13.42 4.82 16.79
CA ILE A 167 -12.22 4.96 15.97
C ILE A 167 -12.21 6.41 15.45
N PRO A 168 -11.16 7.20 15.71
CA PRO A 168 -11.12 8.58 15.25
C PRO A 168 -11.18 8.60 13.72
N ARG A 169 -12.10 9.41 13.19
CA ARG A 169 -12.21 9.64 11.75
C ARG A 169 -10.87 10.19 11.26
N SER A 170 -10.24 9.50 10.33
CA SER A 170 -8.97 9.91 9.70
C SER A 170 -9.12 9.97 8.19
N GLU A 171 -8.24 10.68 7.51
CA GLU A 171 -8.25 10.76 6.04
C GLU A 171 -6.86 10.41 5.48
N THR A 172 -6.84 9.77 4.32
CA THR A 172 -5.63 9.56 3.51
C THR A 172 -5.76 10.36 2.23
N LYS A 173 -4.75 11.18 1.94
CA LYS A 173 -4.61 11.90 0.67
C LYS A 173 -3.77 11.10 -0.29
N PHE A 174 -4.37 10.68 -1.40
CA PHE A 174 -3.69 9.93 -2.44
C PHE A 174 -3.27 10.85 -3.58
N ILE A 175 -1.99 10.79 -3.97
CA ILE A 175 -1.45 11.49 -5.13
C ILE A 175 -0.69 10.50 -6.00
N ALA A 176 -1.07 10.42 -7.27
CA ALA A 176 -0.29 9.77 -8.30
C ALA A 176 0.29 10.79 -9.28
N LEU A 177 1.54 10.57 -9.69
CA LEU A 177 2.26 11.47 -10.60
C LEU A 177 2.34 10.92 -12.02
N ASP A 178 2.43 11.83 -13.00
CA ASP A 178 2.64 11.48 -14.40
C ASP A 178 4.11 11.15 -14.70
N LYS A 179 4.37 10.64 -15.91
CA LYS A 179 5.72 10.42 -16.41
C LYS A 179 6.44 11.76 -16.61
N CYS A 180 7.74 11.78 -16.34
CA CYS A 180 8.66 12.89 -16.57
C CYS A 180 8.80 13.21 -18.08
N LEU A 181 7.79 13.84 -18.66
CA LEU A 181 7.72 14.27 -20.05
C LEU A 181 7.31 15.75 -20.11
N PRO A 182 7.65 16.46 -21.20
CA PRO A 182 7.26 17.86 -21.38
C PRO A 182 5.76 18.06 -21.19
N HIS A 183 5.39 19.14 -20.50
CA HIS A 183 4.00 19.55 -20.24
C HIS A 183 3.16 18.54 -19.43
N ARG A 184 3.79 17.68 -18.63
CA ARG A 184 3.10 16.76 -17.72
C ARG A 184 3.32 17.12 -16.26
N ALA A 185 2.35 16.77 -15.42
CA ALA A 185 2.43 16.98 -13.99
C ALA A 185 3.12 15.78 -13.30
N PHE A 186 4.45 15.77 -13.38
CA PHE A 186 5.31 14.69 -12.85
C PHE A 186 5.97 15.03 -11.51
N LEU A 187 5.84 16.27 -11.03
CA LEU A 187 6.44 16.76 -9.79
C LEU A 187 5.35 17.40 -8.93
N GLU A 188 5.34 17.04 -7.64
CA GLU A 188 4.55 17.67 -6.60
C GLU A 188 5.48 17.99 -5.44
N ILE A 189 5.30 19.18 -4.83
CA ILE A 189 5.99 19.58 -3.62
C ILE A 189 4.94 19.64 -2.52
N VAL A 190 5.13 18.84 -1.47
CA VAL A 190 4.25 18.80 -0.30
C VAL A 190 5.09 19.11 0.92
N ASP A 191 4.64 20.10 1.69
CA ASP A 191 5.23 20.42 2.99
C ASP A 191 4.65 19.47 4.05
N VAL A 192 5.54 18.80 4.78
CA VAL A 192 5.16 17.86 5.84
C VAL A 192 5.70 18.39 7.15
N GLU A 193 4.82 18.51 8.15
CA GLU A 193 5.21 18.96 9.48
C GLU A 193 6.12 17.92 10.12
N VAL A 194 7.29 18.37 10.58
CA VAL A 194 8.22 17.52 11.31
C VAL A 194 7.82 17.53 12.79
N PRO A 195 7.74 16.38 13.48
CA PRO A 195 7.47 16.34 14.91
C PRO A 195 8.45 17.25 15.65
N HIS A 196 7.93 18.22 16.41
CA HIS A 196 8.76 19.11 17.21
C HIS A 196 9.48 18.27 18.27
N SER A 197 10.79 18.06 18.09
CA SER A 197 11.64 17.60 19.17
C SER A 197 11.72 18.74 20.18
N SER A 198 11.05 18.56 21.32
CA SER A 198 10.97 19.53 22.41
C SER A 198 12.36 20.07 22.77
N GLY A 199 12.70 21.28 22.30
CA GLY A 199 13.85 22.04 22.77
C GLY A 199 14.98 22.36 21.78
N ILE A 200 14.90 21.99 20.49
CA ILE A 200 15.95 22.37 19.52
C ILE A 200 15.44 23.52 18.60
N PRO A 201 16.14 24.67 18.50
CA PRO A 201 15.77 25.74 17.59
C PRO A 201 15.76 25.26 16.13
N THR A 202 14.64 25.50 15.46
CA THR A 202 14.26 25.01 14.12
C THR A 202 15.10 25.56 12.95
N GLU A 203 16.13 26.36 13.21
CA GLU A 203 16.79 27.15 12.15
C GLU A 203 17.99 26.48 11.46
N GLN A 204 18.43 25.27 11.84
CA GLN A 204 19.67 24.74 11.24
C GLN A 204 19.94 23.22 11.40
N THR A 205 18.92 22.39 11.60
CA THR A 205 19.15 20.94 11.69
C THR A 205 18.89 20.28 10.33
N THR A 206 19.94 19.76 9.70
CA THR A 206 19.81 18.80 8.60
C THR A 206 18.97 17.61 9.06
N PRO A 207 17.97 17.16 8.29
CA PRO A 207 17.16 16.01 8.68
C PRO A 207 18.05 14.78 8.86
N LEU A 208 17.86 14.07 9.97
CA LEU A 208 18.59 12.83 10.27
C LEU A 208 17.80 11.63 9.74
N LEU A 209 18.47 10.71 9.05
CA LEU A 209 17.88 9.42 8.70
C LEU A 209 18.18 8.40 9.79
N THR A 210 17.13 7.83 10.37
CA THR A 210 17.22 6.80 11.41
C THR A 210 16.39 5.58 11.06
N TYR A 211 16.82 4.40 11.51
CA TYR A 211 15.97 3.22 11.52
C TYR A 211 14.82 3.40 12.48
N ASP A 212 13.65 2.95 12.05
CA ASP A 212 12.48 2.83 12.89
C ASP A 212 12.57 1.54 13.75
N PRO A 213 12.49 1.63 15.09
CA PRO A 213 12.58 0.45 15.97
C PRO A 213 11.49 -0.60 15.72
N GLU A 214 10.28 -0.19 15.35
CA GLU A 214 9.17 -1.11 15.05
C GLU A 214 9.48 -1.88 13.77
N TRP A 215 10.00 -1.24 12.74
CA TRP A 215 10.45 -1.89 11.52
C TRP A 215 11.62 -2.85 11.75
N LEU A 216 12.56 -2.51 12.64
CA LEU A 216 13.63 -3.43 13.03
C LEU A 216 13.06 -4.68 13.72
N ALA A 217 12.09 -4.51 14.62
CA ALA A 217 11.40 -5.61 15.30
C ALA A 217 10.63 -6.51 14.32
N ILE A 218 9.87 -5.91 13.39
CA ILE A 218 9.18 -6.62 12.32
C ILE A 218 10.17 -7.41 11.46
N THR A 219 11.31 -6.80 11.13
CA THR A 219 12.36 -7.44 10.33
C THR A 219 12.95 -8.65 11.06
N ARG A 220 13.18 -8.57 12.37
CA ARG A 220 13.64 -9.70 13.20
C ARG A 220 12.59 -10.81 13.28
N ALA A 221 11.36 -10.47 13.67
CA ALA A 221 10.28 -11.44 13.84
C ALA A 221 9.98 -12.23 12.56
N PHE A 222 10.05 -11.55 11.40
CA PHE A 222 9.78 -12.16 10.10
C PHE A 222 11.01 -12.74 9.40
N HIS A 223 12.20 -12.69 10.03
CA HIS A 223 13.41 -13.22 9.41
C HIS A 223 13.31 -14.73 9.14
N GLN A 224 12.72 -15.50 10.07
CA GLN A 224 12.49 -16.94 9.91
C GLN A 224 11.59 -17.32 8.73
N TYR A 225 10.76 -16.38 8.23
CA TYR A 225 9.89 -16.58 7.08
C TYR A 225 10.51 -16.09 5.77
N PHE A 226 11.72 -15.51 5.81
CA PHE A 226 12.43 -15.08 4.62
C PHE A 226 12.95 -16.30 3.85
N THR A 227 12.30 -16.61 2.72
CA THR A 227 12.66 -17.76 1.89
C THR A 227 13.51 -17.35 0.69
N THR A 228 14.58 -18.12 0.46
CA THR A 228 15.45 -18.01 -0.72
C THR A 228 15.15 -19.08 -1.77
N THR A 229 14.16 -19.94 -1.52
CA THR A 229 13.73 -21.03 -2.39
C THR A 229 12.35 -20.74 -2.99
N PRO A 230 11.94 -21.46 -4.06
CA PRO A 230 10.61 -21.33 -4.63
C PRO A 230 9.49 -21.68 -3.64
N GLN A 231 9.74 -22.58 -2.68
CA GLN A 231 8.76 -22.99 -1.68
C GLN A 231 8.67 -21.93 -0.59
N GLN A 232 7.55 -21.20 -0.56
CA GLN A 232 7.29 -20.17 0.44
C GLN A 232 6.88 -20.80 1.78
N ALA A 233 7.32 -20.19 2.88
CA ALA A 233 6.90 -20.57 4.22
C ALA A 233 5.45 -20.14 4.47
N THR A 234 4.74 -20.88 5.32
CA THR A 234 3.44 -20.45 5.83
C THR A 234 3.64 -19.33 6.83
N TYR A 235 2.87 -18.25 6.69
CA TYR A 235 2.92 -17.12 7.60
C TYR A 235 2.02 -17.34 8.82
N PRO A 236 2.38 -16.78 9.99
CA PRO A 236 1.54 -16.82 11.17
C PRO A 236 0.24 -16.02 10.95
N ASP A 237 -0.77 -16.31 11.77
CA ASP A 237 -1.94 -15.47 11.91
C ASP A 237 -1.57 -14.10 12.52
N GLU A 238 -2.47 -13.13 12.41
CA GLU A 238 -2.19 -11.76 12.82
C GLU A 238 -1.89 -11.62 14.32
N LEU A 239 -2.59 -12.35 15.18
CA LEU A 239 -2.40 -12.26 16.63
C LEU A 239 -1.02 -12.81 17.01
N THR A 240 -0.65 -13.96 16.46
CA THR A 240 0.69 -14.55 16.66
C THR A 240 1.78 -13.64 16.11
N ALA A 241 1.59 -13.07 14.91
CA ALA A 241 2.55 -12.17 14.30
C ALA A 241 2.80 -10.92 15.16
N ARG A 242 1.73 -10.28 15.66
CA ARG A 242 1.84 -9.11 16.55
C ARG A 242 2.52 -9.45 17.88
N ALA A 243 2.26 -10.62 18.45
CA ALA A 243 2.93 -11.07 19.67
C ALA A 243 4.44 -11.27 19.45
N GLN A 244 4.84 -11.88 18.33
CA GLN A 244 6.26 -12.02 17.96
C GLN A 244 6.94 -10.66 17.75
N VAL A 245 6.30 -9.74 17.03
CA VAL A 245 6.83 -8.38 16.82
C VAL A 245 7.00 -7.64 18.14
N SER A 246 6.04 -7.76 19.06
CA SER A 246 6.12 -7.14 20.39
C SER A 246 7.33 -7.64 21.20
N ALA A 247 7.59 -8.96 21.18
CA ALA A 247 8.76 -9.54 21.84
C ALA A 247 10.08 -9.03 21.23
N GLU A 248 10.17 -8.99 19.89
CA GLU A 248 11.36 -8.46 19.20
C GLU A 248 11.52 -6.95 19.38
N LEU A 249 10.43 -6.20 19.56
CA LEU A 249 10.48 -4.77 19.84
C LEU A 249 11.11 -4.49 21.20
N GLU A 250 10.80 -5.29 22.22
CA GLU A 250 11.50 -5.19 23.50
C GLU A 250 12.98 -5.51 23.33
N TRP A 251 13.34 -6.57 22.58
CA TRP A 251 14.74 -6.86 22.28
C TRP A 251 15.46 -5.67 21.60
N VAL A 252 14.84 -5.04 20.61
CA VAL A 252 15.39 -3.86 19.90
C VAL A 252 15.59 -2.70 20.87
N LYS A 253 14.63 -2.44 21.76
CA LYS A 253 14.78 -1.40 22.79
C LYS A 253 15.98 -1.68 23.68
N GLU A 254 16.16 -2.93 24.12
CA GLU A 254 17.21 -3.30 25.05
C GLU A 254 18.62 -3.34 24.45
N ASN A 255 18.75 -3.79 23.20
CA ASN A 255 20.06 -4.05 22.57
C ASN A 255 20.49 -2.96 21.59
N ILE A 256 19.56 -2.18 21.05
CA ILE A 256 19.87 -1.11 20.08
C ILE A 256 19.56 0.24 20.70
N VAL A 257 18.35 0.46 21.20
CA VAL A 257 17.95 1.81 21.68
C VAL A 257 18.62 2.19 23.00
N ARG A 258 18.89 1.25 23.92
CA ARG A 258 19.61 1.55 25.17
C ARG A 258 21.07 1.93 24.96
N GLU A 259 21.69 1.59 23.83
CA GLU A 259 23.07 1.96 23.52
C GLU A 259 23.23 3.42 23.05
N VAL A 260 22.15 4.21 22.99
CA VAL A 260 22.18 5.63 22.57
C VAL A 260 23.09 6.45 23.49
N PRO A 261 24.24 6.96 23.01
CA PRO A 261 25.02 7.95 23.73
C PRO A 261 24.21 9.24 23.92
N ASN A 262 24.56 10.08 24.90
CA ASN A 262 23.91 11.39 25.17
C ASN A 262 23.84 12.38 23.97
N ASP A 263 24.33 11.99 22.80
CA ASP A 263 24.37 12.76 21.57
C ASP A 263 23.49 12.06 20.51
N SER A 264 22.36 12.67 20.17
CA SER A 264 21.38 12.15 19.20
C SER A 264 21.98 11.87 17.82
N SER A 265 23.08 12.56 17.45
CA SER A 265 23.80 12.32 16.19
C SER A 265 24.61 11.01 16.19
N LYS A 266 24.83 10.42 17.37
CA LYS A 266 25.53 9.15 17.56
C LYS A 266 24.58 8.02 17.96
N SER A 267 23.28 8.22 17.78
CA SER A 267 22.32 7.15 17.99
C SER A 267 22.69 5.94 17.11
N PRO A 268 22.70 4.71 17.65
CA PRO A 268 22.91 3.49 16.86
C PRO A 268 21.80 3.28 15.82
N LEU A 269 20.67 3.98 15.96
CA LEU A 269 19.61 3.99 14.94
C LEU A 269 19.94 4.88 13.75
N CYS A 270 20.92 5.78 13.82
CA CYS A 270 21.28 6.62 12.69
C CYS A 270 21.83 5.76 11.54
N VAL A 271 21.24 5.92 10.36
CA VAL A 271 21.59 5.14 9.16
C VAL A 271 23.06 5.32 8.81
N ASP A 272 23.63 6.52 9.00
CA ASP A 272 25.03 6.83 8.69
C ASP A 272 26.02 6.02 9.56
N ASN A 273 25.61 5.59 10.75
CA ASN A 273 26.46 4.79 11.64
C ASN A 273 26.51 3.31 11.22
N CYS A 274 25.51 2.83 10.48
CA CYS A 274 25.32 1.39 10.20
C CYS A 274 25.37 1.05 8.70
N GLN A 275 24.96 1.96 7.82
CA GLN A 275 24.94 1.80 6.36
C GLN A 275 25.88 2.80 5.67
N ILE A 276 27.16 2.73 6.01
CA ILE A 276 28.21 3.46 5.28
C ILE A 276 28.29 2.90 3.85
N PHE A 277 27.82 3.68 2.88
CA PHE A 277 27.78 3.24 1.49
C PHE A 277 29.18 3.14 0.90
N VAL A 278 29.60 1.91 0.60
CA VAL A 278 30.81 1.60 -0.14
C VAL A 278 30.46 0.93 -1.46
N ARG A 279 31.36 1.06 -2.44
CA ARG A 279 31.21 0.39 -3.73
C ARG A 279 31.38 -1.12 -3.57
N THR A 280 30.27 -1.85 -3.50
CA THR A 280 30.23 -3.31 -3.36
C THR A 280 30.55 -4.07 -4.64
N ALA A 281 30.17 -3.51 -5.79
CA ALA A 281 30.39 -4.12 -7.11
C ALA A 281 30.90 -3.07 -8.12
N PRO A 282 31.59 -3.51 -9.19
CA PRO A 282 31.97 -2.63 -10.28
C PRO A 282 30.74 -2.03 -10.99
N GLY A 283 30.84 -0.77 -11.44
CA GLY A 283 29.74 -0.13 -12.17
C GLY A 283 29.65 -0.56 -13.63
N PRO A 284 28.55 -0.23 -14.33
CA PRO A 284 28.38 -0.54 -15.74
C PRO A 284 29.54 -0.02 -16.59
N GLY A 285 30.02 -0.82 -17.54
CA GLY A 285 31.13 -0.47 -18.44
C GLY A 285 32.53 -0.86 -17.93
N SER A 286 32.63 -1.41 -16.72
CA SER A 286 33.89 -1.91 -16.15
C SER A 286 34.13 -3.41 -16.37
N GLU A 287 33.24 -4.09 -17.09
CA GLU A 287 33.25 -5.54 -17.28
C GLU A 287 34.31 -6.01 -18.29
N GLY A 288 34.82 -5.11 -19.14
CA GLY A 288 35.79 -5.45 -20.18
C GLY A 288 35.28 -6.57 -21.10
N SER A 289 36.06 -7.65 -21.22
CA SER A 289 35.68 -8.83 -22.01
C SER A 289 34.55 -9.66 -21.40
N ALA A 290 34.19 -9.44 -20.13
CA ALA A 290 33.15 -10.18 -19.41
C ALA A 290 31.75 -9.54 -19.53
N LYS A 291 31.56 -8.54 -20.41
CA LYS A 291 30.30 -7.78 -20.55
C LYS A 291 29.04 -8.63 -20.77
N LEU A 292 29.19 -9.79 -21.42
CA LEU A 292 28.07 -10.70 -21.72
C LEU A 292 28.01 -11.91 -20.77
N GLN A 293 28.84 -11.92 -19.72
CA GLN A 293 28.89 -13.00 -18.74
C GLN A 293 28.11 -12.60 -17.48
N GLN A 294 27.61 -13.61 -16.76
CA GLN A 294 26.99 -13.39 -15.46
C GLN A 294 28.05 -12.82 -14.50
N PRO A 295 27.76 -11.71 -13.81
CA PRO A 295 28.71 -11.13 -12.86
C PRO A 295 28.95 -12.10 -11.69
N PRO A 296 30.17 -12.10 -11.11
CA PRO A 296 30.43 -12.86 -9.90
C PRO A 296 29.60 -12.30 -8.74
N TRP A 297 29.51 -13.08 -7.67
CA TRP A 297 28.89 -12.60 -6.44
C TRP A 297 29.81 -11.62 -5.71
N TYR A 298 29.20 -10.66 -5.02
CA TYR A 298 29.90 -9.71 -4.17
C TYR A 298 29.25 -9.73 -2.79
N THR A 299 30.04 -9.90 -1.74
CA THR A 299 29.56 -9.74 -0.37
C THR A 299 29.26 -8.26 -0.14
N ASN A 300 28.01 -7.94 0.18
CA ASN A 300 27.60 -6.59 0.51
C ASN A 300 27.91 -6.29 1.98
N PRO A 301 28.92 -5.44 2.29
CA PRO A 301 29.28 -5.13 3.68
C PRO A 301 28.18 -4.38 4.42
N GLN A 302 27.35 -3.60 3.72
CA GLN A 302 26.19 -2.93 4.31
C GLN A 302 25.13 -3.93 4.77
N THR A 303 24.90 -5.01 4.02
CA THR A 303 24.02 -6.11 4.45
C THR A 303 24.62 -6.85 5.63
N VAL A 304 25.94 -7.07 5.66
CA VAL A 304 26.62 -7.67 6.83
C VAL A 304 26.44 -6.80 8.08
N ALA A 305 26.71 -5.50 7.97
CA ALA A 305 26.57 -4.56 9.07
C ALA A 305 25.13 -4.51 9.59
N PHE A 306 24.14 -4.44 8.68
CA PHE A 306 22.74 -4.44 9.04
C PHE A 306 22.31 -5.74 9.75
N CYS A 307 22.63 -6.91 9.18
CA CYS A 307 22.32 -8.20 9.82
C CYS A 307 22.99 -8.34 11.19
N SER A 308 24.23 -7.86 11.35
CA SER A 308 24.95 -7.85 12.62
C SER A 308 24.30 -6.93 13.65
N MET A 309 23.95 -5.70 13.27
CA MET A 309 23.25 -4.73 14.14
C MET A 309 21.91 -5.30 14.63
N VAL A 310 21.17 -5.90 13.72
CA VAL A 310 19.83 -6.43 13.99
C VAL A 310 19.90 -7.86 14.51
N GLY A 311 21.07 -8.47 14.70
CA GLY A 311 21.22 -9.81 15.27
C GLY A 311 20.50 -10.93 14.52
N ILE A 312 20.51 -10.91 13.18
CA ILE A 312 19.88 -11.91 12.29
C ILE A 312 20.90 -12.56 11.36
N GLU A 313 20.58 -13.75 10.84
CA GLU A 313 21.43 -14.43 9.86
C GLU A 313 21.45 -13.67 8.53
N ASN A 314 22.62 -13.63 7.87
CA ASN A 314 22.73 -13.05 6.55
C ASN A 314 22.41 -14.10 5.46
N SER A 315 21.12 -14.23 5.12
CA SER A 315 20.66 -15.16 4.10
C SER A 315 20.85 -14.67 2.65
N ILE A 316 21.36 -13.45 2.44
CA ILE A 316 21.47 -12.82 1.11
C ILE A 316 22.89 -12.95 0.55
N ASN A 317 23.89 -12.64 1.39
CA ASN A 317 25.28 -12.80 1.00
C ASN A 317 25.59 -14.30 0.89
N PRO A 318 26.44 -14.70 -0.07
CA PRO A 318 26.84 -16.09 -0.19
C PRO A 318 27.59 -16.50 1.08
N SER A 319 27.42 -17.77 1.49
CA SER A 319 28.19 -18.34 2.58
C SER A 319 29.68 -18.24 2.25
N SER A 320 30.49 -17.92 3.26
CA SER A 320 31.94 -18.04 3.15
C SER A 320 32.25 -19.47 2.72
N SER A 321 32.85 -19.63 1.55
CA SER A 321 33.27 -20.93 1.04
C SER A 321 34.32 -21.47 2.01
N THR A 322 33.94 -22.45 2.85
CA THR A 322 34.88 -23.33 3.54
C THR A 322 35.54 -24.28 2.55
#